data_AF-A0A415HVI1-F1
#
_entry.id   AF-A0A415HVI1-F1
#
_cell.length_a   1.000
_cell.length_b   1.000
_cell.length_c   1.000
_cell.angle_alpha   90.00
_cell.angle_beta   90.00
_cell.angle_gamma   90.00
#
_symmetry.space_group_name_H-M   'P 1'
#
loop_
_entity.id
_entity.type
_entity.pdbx_description
1 polymer ?
#
loop_
_entity_poly.entity_id
_entity_poly.type
_entity_poly.pdbx_seq_one_letter_code
_entity_poly.pdbx_strand_id
1 'polypeptide(L)'
;MYIVTDGKNYVMKDPINAERWLVSTNINHAYVGSLKQAKRILRMKRFSPSKGFHMVDHDTGNTVPKEVENYRGSAGAFLGENEISLDDKILDEIFREARGILGLAGWDMTQLNTYMNQLSANLAKYDSAISDIEHVLQEYESKHDGKKPPANKAAKLSYLLLDVRGKRGRIKQCQCYIRVMQDAITNHYPLDKLKLELSKVTYVDYKGRTKYYNLALNILN
;
A
#
# COMPACT_ATOMS: atom_id res chain seq x y z
N MET A 1 -30.99 10.72 7.07
CA MET A 1 -30.29 11.17 5.82
C MET A 1 -31.26 11.02 4.63
N TYR A 2 -30.96 11.54 3.44
CA TYR A 2 -31.93 11.55 2.32
C TYR A 2 -31.35 11.04 1.00
N ILE A 3 -32.22 10.43 0.20
CA ILE A 3 -31.96 10.03 -1.20
C ILE A 3 -32.99 10.70 -2.13
N VAL A 4 -32.62 10.87 -3.41
CA VAL A 4 -33.50 11.42 -4.45
C VAL A 4 -33.87 10.33 -5.44
N THR A 5 -35.17 10.12 -5.66
CA THR A 5 -35.68 9.01 -6.46
C THR A 5 -36.97 9.39 -7.19
N ASP A 6 -37.26 8.75 -8.32
CA ASP A 6 -38.57 8.80 -8.99
C ASP A 6 -39.44 7.56 -8.68
N GLY A 7 -38.99 6.71 -7.75
CA GLY A 7 -39.62 5.43 -7.37
C GLY A 7 -39.14 4.23 -8.19
N LYS A 8 -38.45 4.44 -9.32
CA LYS A 8 -37.82 3.38 -10.13
C LYS A 8 -36.30 3.55 -10.24
N ASN A 9 -35.86 4.80 -10.23
CA ASN A 9 -34.49 5.24 -10.43
C ASN A 9 -34.03 6.11 -9.25
N TYR A 10 -32.84 5.83 -8.77
CA TYR A 10 -32.17 6.54 -7.68
C TYR A 10 -31.02 7.38 -8.23
N VAL A 11 -30.93 8.63 -7.81
CA VAL A 11 -29.82 9.50 -8.18
C VAL A 11 -28.54 9.01 -7.48
N MET A 12 -27.44 8.86 -8.23
CA MET A 12 -26.15 8.45 -7.73
C MET A 12 -25.02 9.36 -8.22
N LYS A 13 -23.89 9.37 -7.51
CA LYS A 13 -22.64 9.94 -8.02
C LYS A 13 -21.98 8.98 -9.01
N ASP A 14 -21.41 9.52 -10.07
CA ASP A 14 -20.60 8.72 -10.99
C ASP A 14 -19.34 8.20 -10.26
N PRO A 15 -19.09 6.88 -10.24
CA PRO A 15 -17.93 6.31 -9.52
C PRO A 15 -16.58 6.73 -10.11
N ILE A 16 -16.56 7.18 -11.37
CA ILE A 16 -15.34 7.56 -12.09
C ILE A 16 -15.17 9.08 -12.05
N ASN A 17 -16.26 9.85 -12.14
CA ASN A 17 -16.22 11.31 -12.10
C ASN A 17 -17.14 11.88 -11.02
N ALA A 18 -16.54 12.25 -9.88
CA ALA A 18 -17.26 12.77 -8.72
C ALA A 18 -18.08 14.06 -8.98
N GLU A 19 -17.91 14.77 -10.09
CA GLU A 19 -18.73 15.95 -10.42
C GLU A 19 -20.05 15.58 -11.13
N ARG A 20 -20.11 14.40 -11.75
CA ARG A 20 -21.24 13.95 -12.54
C ARG A 20 -22.28 13.19 -11.70
N TRP A 21 -23.55 13.40 -12.04
CA TRP A 21 -24.69 12.72 -11.46
C TRP A 21 -25.34 11.77 -12.47
N LEU A 22 -25.65 10.56 -12.03
CA LEU A 22 -26.27 9.50 -12.82
C LEU A 22 -27.54 9.01 -12.12
N VAL A 23 -28.24 8.08 -12.79
CA VAL A 23 -29.37 7.35 -12.22
C VAL A 23 -29.05 5.87 -12.21
N SER A 24 -29.46 5.16 -11.15
CA SER A 24 -29.36 3.71 -11.03
C SER A 24 -30.73 3.14 -10.69
N THR A 25 -31.02 1.92 -11.13
CA THR A 25 -32.21 1.19 -10.68
C THR A 25 -31.99 0.48 -9.33
N ASN A 26 -30.75 0.47 -8.82
CA ASN A 26 -30.40 -0.14 -7.54
C ASN A 26 -30.29 0.92 -6.44
N ILE A 27 -31.09 0.78 -5.38
CA ILE A 27 -31.08 1.66 -4.21
C ILE A 27 -29.73 1.68 -3.49
N ASN A 28 -28.98 0.58 -3.51
CA ASN A 28 -27.66 0.50 -2.85
C ASN A 28 -26.61 1.42 -3.49
N HIS A 29 -26.86 1.92 -4.71
CA HIS A 29 -26.01 2.90 -5.37
C HIS A 29 -26.51 4.34 -5.17
N ALA A 30 -27.65 4.54 -4.52
CA ALA A 30 -28.21 5.86 -4.30
C ALA A 30 -27.22 6.75 -3.55
N TYR A 31 -27.12 8.01 -3.97
CA TYR A 31 -26.40 9.00 -3.20
C TYR A 31 -27.20 9.33 -1.94
N VAL A 32 -26.60 9.07 -0.79
CA VAL A 32 -27.14 9.40 0.53
C VAL A 32 -26.50 10.70 1.01
N GLY A 33 -27.30 11.71 1.29
CA GLY A 33 -26.81 13.02 1.70
C GLY A 33 -27.72 13.76 2.64
N SER A 34 -27.27 14.92 3.10
CA SER A 34 -28.06 15.81 3.95
C SER A 34 -29.26 16.39 3.21
N LEU A 35 -30.21 16.94 3.97
CA LEU A 35 -31.39 17.63 3.43
C LEU A 35 -30.98 18.69 2.40
N LYS A 36 -29.93 19.45 2.69
CA LYS A 36 -29.39 20.50 1.82
C LYS A 36 -28.82 19.94 0.52
N GLN A 37 -28.13 18.80 0.58
CA GLN A 37 -27.56 18.14 -0.59
C GLN A 37 -28.64 17.55 -1.50
N ALA A 38 -29.63 16.85 -0.93
CA ALA A 38 -30.75 16.30 -1.69
C ALA A 38 -31.60 17.40 -2.36
N LYS A 39 -31.87 18.51 -1.65
CA LYS A 39 -32.51 19.70 -2.26
C LYS A 39 -31.71 20.28 -3.43
N ARG A 40 -30.38 20.30 -3.35
CA ARG A 40 -29.52 20.77 -4.45
C ARG A 40 -29.69 19.89 -5.69
N ILE A 41 -29.79 18.57 -5.50
CA ILE A 41 -30.02 17.61 -6.59
C ILE A 41 -31.39 17.86 -7.25
N LEU A 42 -32.46 18.02 -6.46
CA LEU A 42 -33.81 18.29 -6.99
C LEU A 42 -33.93 19.62 -7.76
N ARG A 43 -33.01 20.56 -7.55
CA ARG A 43 -32.95 21.81 -8.33
C ARG A 43 -32.31 21.61 -9.71
N MET A 44 -31.63 20.50 -9.94
CA MET A 44 -31.08 20.20 -11.25
C MET A 44 -32.21 19.83 -12.20
N LYS A 45 -32.26 20.47 -13.38
CA LYS A 45 -33.31 20.26 -14.39
C LYS A 45 -33.56 18.78 -14.75
N ARG A 46 -32.53 17.95 -14.64
CA ARG A 46 -32.60 16.50 -14.92
C ARG A 46 -33.35 15.71 -13.85
N PHE A 47 -33.29 16.15 -12.59
CA PHE A 47 -33.84 15.45 -11.42
C PHE A 47 -34.91 16.29 -10.72
N SER A 48 -35.59 17.16 -11.47
CA SER A 48 -36.58 18.06 -10.88
C SER A 48 -37.87 17.33 -10.51
N PRO A 49 -38.67 17.86 -9.57
CA PRO A 49 -40.00 17.33 -9.25
C PRO A 49 -40.93 17.22 -10.46
N SER A 50 -40.79 18.11 -11.45
CA SER A 50 -41.52 18.02 -12.73
C SER A 50 -41.16 16.80 -13.59
N LYS A 51 -40.07 16.11 -13.27
CA LYS A 51 -39.65 14.84 -13.87
C LYS A 51 -40.00 13.62 -13.01
N GLY A 52 -40.75 13.81 -11.92
CA GLY A 52 -41.18 12.74 -11.01
C GLY A 52 -40.22 12.44 -9.86
N PHE A 53 -39.05 13.10 -9.81
CA PHE A 53 -38.08 12.92 -8.73
C PHE A 53 -38.54 13.64 -7.45
N HIS A 54 -38.39 12.97 -6.33
CA HIS A 54 -38.72 13.48 -5.00
C HIS A 54 -37.70 12.94 -3.99
N MET A 55 -37.76 13.49 -2.78
CA MET A 55 -36.86 13.11 -1.70
C MET A 55 -37.52 12.08 -0.78
N VAL A 56 -36.76 11.08 -0.37
CA VAL A 56 -37.17 10.13 0.67
C VAL A 56 -36.10 10.04 1.75
N ASP A 57 -36.55 9.85 2.98
CA ASP A 57 -35.68 9.57 4.11
C ASP A 57 -35.04 8.18 3.95
N HIS A 58 -33.72 8.11 4.10
CA HIS A 58 -32.93 6.91 3.86
C HIS A 58 -33.24 5.80 4.86
N ASP A 59 -33.50 6.16 6.12
CA ASP A 59 -33.56 5.20 7.22
C ASP A 59 -34.99 4.66 7.40
N THR A 60 -35.99 5.51 7.13
CA THR A 60 -37.41 5.16 7.24
C THR A 60 -38.08 4.83 5.90
N GLY A 61 -37.48 5.24 4.78
CA GLY A 61 -38.07 5.09 3.44
C GLY A 61 -39.26 6.03 3.16
N ASN A 62 -39.60 6.91 4.10
CA ASN A 62 -40.76 7.79 3.98
C ASN A 62 -40.48 8.96 3.04
N THR A 63 -41.49 9.35 2.26
CA THR A 63 -41.43 10.54 1.43
C THR A 63 -41.37 11.80 2.29
N VAL A 64 -40.49 12.72 1.92
CA VAL A 64 -40.38 13.99 2.63
C VAL A 64 -41.55 14.91 2.21
N PRO A 65 -42.19 15.63 3.15
CA PRO A 65 -43.27 16.55 2.82
C PRO A 65 -42.89 17.59 1.75
N LYS A 66 -43.81 17.88 0.83
CA LYS A 66 -43.58 18.79 -0.31
C LYS A 66 -43.24 20.21 0.13
N GLU A 67 -43.72 20.63 1.30
CA GLU A 67 -43.44 21.94 1.90
C GLU A 67 -41.97 22.05 2.26
N VAL A 68 -41.41 20.97 2.84
CA VAL A 68 -39.99 20.87 3.17
C VAL A 68 -39.16 20.76 1.89
N GLU A 69 -39.59 19.95 0.92
CA GLU A 69 -38.92 19.75 -0.37
C GLU A 69 -38.83 21.06 -1.20
N ASN A 70 -39.93 21.80 -1.30
CA ASN A 70 -40.05 23.02 -2.11
C ASN A 70 -39.51 24.28 -1.43
N TYR A 71 -39.25 24.25 -0.11
CA TYR A 71 -38.70 25.39 0.60
C TYR A 71 -37.32 25.78 0.06
N ARG A 72 -37.22 27.01 -0.46
CA ARG A 72 -36.00 27.53 -1.13
C ARG A 72 -34.87 27.86 -0.15
N GLY A 73 -35.19 28.16 1.11
CA GLY A 73 -34.21 28.47 2.14
C GLY A 73 -33.49 27.23 2.68
N SER A 74 -32.44 27.47 3.48
CA SER A 74 -31.69 26.41 4.17
C SER A 74 -31.91 26.40 5.69
N ALA A 75 -32.92 27.15 6.16
CA ALA A 75 -33.32 27.14 7.57
C ALA A 75 -33.66 25.71 8.02
N GLY A 76 -33.18 25.33 9.21
CA GLY A 76 -33.42 24.00 9.80
C GLY A 76 -32.66 22.84 9.17
N ALA A 77 -31.81 23.06 8.16
CA ALA A 77 -31.12 21.98 7.44
C ALA A 77 -30.13 21.15 8.28
N PHE A 78 -29.82 21.59 9.51
CA PHE A 78 -28.92 20.94 10.44
C PHE A 78 -29.49 20.92 11.88
N LEU A 79 -30.82 21.03 12.04
CA LEU A 79 -31.48 21.05 13.35
C LEU A 79 -32.35 19.79 13.53
N GLY A 80 -32.39 19.26 14.75
CA GLY A 80 -33.24 18.12 15.13
C GLY A 80 -32.93 16.88 14.29
N GLU A 81 -33.94 16.28 13.66
CA GLU A 81 -33.80 15.10 12.80
C GLU A 81 -32.89 15.31 11.57
N ASN A 82 -32.57 16.57 11.24
CA ASN A 82 -31.65 16.92 10.15
C ASN A 82 -30.21 17.18 10.63
N GLU A 83 -29.94 17.10 11.93
CA GLU A 83 -28.60 17.27 12.49
C GLU A 83 -27.65 16.21 11.93
N ILE A 84 -26.48 16.66 11.48
CA ILE A 84 -25.43 15.76 10.99
C ILE A 84 -24.42 15.63 12.11
N SER A 85 -24.41 14.48 12.77
CA SER A 85 -23.34 14.13 13.70
C SER A 85 -22.11 13.69 12.91
N LEU A 86 -20.97 14.31 13.20
CA LEU A 86 -19.67 13.82 12.76
C LEU A 86 -19.09 12.94 13.87
N ASP A 87 -18.60 11.75 13.52
CA ASP A 87 -17.71 11.02 14.42
C ASP A 87 -16.33 11.68 14.35
N ASP A 88 -15.94 12.40 15.40
CA ASP A 88 -14.65 13.10 15.48
C ASP A 88 -13.45 12.17 15.26
N LYS A 89 -13.61 10.85 15.47
CA LYS A 89 -12.57 9.87 15.12
C LYS A 89 -12.18 9.95 13.65
N ILE A 90 -13.11 10.26 12.75
CA ILE A 90 -12.81 10.40 11.32
C ILE A 90 -11.78 11.52 11.10
N LEU A 91 -11.90 12.62 11.85
CA LEU A 91 -10.93 13.72 11.79
C LEU A 91 -9.56 13.23 12.26
N ASP A 92 -9.51 12.54 13.40
CA ASP A 92 -8.27 12.01 13.97
C ASP A 92 -7.57 11.02 13.03
N GLU A 93 -8.33 10.14 12.37
CA GLU A 93 -7.81 9.17 11.41
C GLU A 93 -7.20 9.86 10.19
N ILE A 94 -7.87 10.87 9.63
CA ILE A 94 -7.35 11.66 8.52
C ILE A 94 -6.08 12.40 8.93
N PHE A 95 -6.05 13.03 10.12
CA PHE A 95 -4.86 13.70 10.61
C PHE A 95 -3.70 12.73 10.84
N ARG A 96 -3.97 11.54 11.36
CA ARG A 96 -2.96 10.50 11.60
C ARG A 96 -2.34 10.03 10.29
N GLU A 97 -3.17 9.74 9.28
CA GLU A 97 -2.68 9.32 7.96
C GLU A 97 -1.86 10.42 7.29
N ALA A 98 -2.35 11.66 7.29
CA ALA A 98 -1.64 12.79 6.71
C ALA A 98 -0.27 13.01 7.35
N ARG A 99 -0.18 12.94 8.69
CA ARG A 99 1.10 13.02 9.40
C ARG A 99 2.02 11.84 9.08
N GLY A 100 1.46 10.64 8.93
CA GLY A 100 2.20 9.45 8.51
C GLY A 100 2.87 9.65 7.15
N ILE A 101 2.13 10.14 6.16
CA ILE A 101 2.63 10.41 4.81
C ILE A 101 3.66 11.55 4.82
N LEU A 102 3.38 12.66 5.51
CA LEU A 102 4.31 13.79 5.62
C LEU A 102 5.61 13.42 6.36
N GLY A 103 5.57 12.43 7.25
CA GLY A 103 6.74 11.93 7.96
C GLY A 103 7.64 11.02 7.13
N LEU A 104 7.24 10.63 5.92
CA LEU A 104 8.08 9.81 5.03
C LEU A 104 9.24 10.64 4.47
N ALA A 105 10.45 10.06 4.46
CA ALA A 105 11.65 10.72 3.93
C ALA A 105 11.60 11.02 2.41
N GLY A 106 10.65 10.43 1.66
CA GLY A 106 10.37 10.79 0.27
C GLY A 106 11.57 10.69 -0.68
N TRP A 107 12.35 9.60 -0.61
CA TRP A 107 13.57 9.44 -1.44
C TRP A 107 13.28 9.57 -2.93
N ASP A 108 14.05 10.43 -3.59
CA ASP A 108 13.94 10.67 -5.03
C ASP A 108 14.82 9.70 -5.85
N MET A 109 14.70 9.78 -7.18
CA MET A 109 15.46 8.92 -8.10
C MET A 109 16.97 9.09 -7.93
N THR A 110 17.44 10.30 -7.64
CA THR A 110 18.87 10.60 -7.45
C THR A 110 19.40 9.86 -6.22
N GLN A 111 18.72 10.01 -5.08
CA GLN A 111 19.08 9.36 -3.82
C GLN A 111 19.04 7.83 -3.93
N LEU A 112 17.99 7.29 -4.57
CA LEU A 112 17.87 5.85 -4.81
C LEU A 112 19.02 5.31 -5.68
N ASN A 113 19.41 6.04 -6.73
CA ASN A 113 20.55 5.67 -7.57
C ASN A 113 21.88 5.72 -6.79
N THR A 114 22.08 6.73 -5.95
CA THR A 114 23.25 6.81 -5.07
C THR A 114 23.34 5.60 -4.15
N TYR A 115 22.25 5.23 -3.49
CA TYR A 115 22.22 4.04 -2.64
C TYR A 115 22.43 2.74 -3.42
N MET A 116 21.83 2.61 -4.61
CA MET A 116 22.06 1.44 -5.48
C MET A 116 23.54 1.28 -5.83
N ASN A 117 24.23 2.37 -6.15
CA ASN A 117 25.66 2.37 -6.48
C ASN A 117 26.51 1.97 -5.28
N GLN A 118 26.23 2.55 -4.09
CA GLN A 118 26.92 2.19 -2.85
C GLN A 118 26.72 0.71 -2.48
N LEU A 119 25.49 0.21 -2.60
CA LEU A 119 25.17 -1.19 -2.36
C LEU A 119 25.88 -2.12 -3.35
N SER A 120 25.97 -1.74 -4.63
CA SER A 120 26.64 -2.54 -5.66
C SER A 120 28.15 -2.63 -5.43
N ALA A 121 28.81 -1.51 -5.07
CA ALA A 121 30.22 -1.52 -4.68
C ALA A 121 30.47 -2.38 -3.43
N ASN A 122 29.60 -2.28 -2.42
CA ASN A 122 29.71 -3.12 -1.23
C ASN A 122 29.42 -4.60 -1.54
N LEU A 123 28.49 -4.90 -2.44
CA LEU A 123 28.20 -6.27 -2.86
C LEU A 123 29.45 -6.92 -3.45
N ALA A 124 30.15 -6.23 -4.35
CA ALA A 124 31.40 -6.69 -4.93
C ALA A 124 32.47 -6.97 -3.85
N LYS A 125 32.62 -6.07 -2.86
CA LYS A 125 33.50 -6.30 -1.71
C LYS A 125 33.15 -7.60 -0.95
N TYR A 126 31.87 -7.85 -0.69
CA TYR A 126 31.46 -9.07 0.03
C TYR A 126 31.57 -10.33 -0.84
N ASP A 127 31.41 -10.23 -2.16
CA ASP A 127 31.71 -11.32 -3.09
C ASP A 127 33.21 -11.68 -3.05
N SER A 128 34.10 -10.69 -3.09
CA SER A 128 35.54 -10.90 -2.92
C SER A 128 35.87 -11.51 -1.56
N ALA A 129 35.27 -11.01 -0.47
CA ALA A 129 35.52 -11.54 0.87
C ALA A 129 35.11 -13.02 1.01
N ILE A 130 34.02 -13.45 0.36
CA ILE A 130 33.66 -14.88 0.31
C ILE A 130 34.75 -15.68 -0.38
N SER A 131 35.19 -15.22 -1.56
CA SER A 131 36.25 -15.86 -2.34
C SER A 131 37.56 -15.93 -1.56
N ASP A 132 37.95 -14.86 -0.87
CA ASP A 132 39.18 -14.78 -0.08
C ASP A 132 39.17 -15.82 1.06
N ILE A 133 38.05 -15.92 1.80
CA ILE A 133 37.91 -16.89 2.89
C ILE A 133 37.98 -18.33 2.35
N GLU A 134 37.30 -18.62 1.24
CA GLU A 134 37.33 -19.94 0.60
C GLU A 134 38.73 -20.27 0.06
N HIS A 135 39.43 -19.29 -0.52
CA HIS A 135 40.80 -19.46 -1.01
C HIS A 135 41.81 -19.70 0.12
N VAL A 136 41.68 -19.00 1.26
CA VAL A 136 42.54 -19.24 2.43
C VAL A 136 42.45 -20.69 2.93
N LEU A 137 41.26 -21.29 2.88
CA LEU A 137 41.08 -22.71 3.22
C LEU A 137 41.79 -23.64 2.22
N GLN A 138 41.72 -23.34 0.93
CA GLN A 138 42.40 -24.10 -0.14
C GLN A 138 43.93 -23.96 -0.08
N GLU A 139 44.41 -22.75 0.22
CA GLU A 139 45.84 -22.47 0.37
C GLU A 139 46.42 -23.18 1.60
N TYR A 140 45.66 -23.23 2.72
CA TYR A 140 46.07 -23.99 3.89
C TYR A 140 46.28 -25.47 3.54
N GLU A 141 45.34 -26.08 2.83
CA GLU A 141 45.42 -27.48 2.43
C GLU A 141 46.62 -27.76 1.51
N SER A 142 46.83 -26.88 0.52
CA SER A 142 47.98 -26.96 -0.39
C SER A 142 49.32 -26.86 0.32
N LYS A 143 49.42 -26.04 1.38
CA LYS A 143 50.65 -25.85 2.16
C LYS A 143 50.90 -26.89 3.25
N HIS A 144 49.92 -27.75 3.53
CA HIS A 144 49.98 -28.73 4.63
C HIS A 144 49.71 -30.16 4.13
N ASP A 145 50.19 -30.51 2.94
CA ASP A 145 50.10 -31.86 2.36
C ASP A 145 48.66 -32.42 2.33
N GLY A 146 47.68 -31.58 1.99
CA GLY A 146 46.27 -32.00 1.95
C GLY A 146 45.58 -32.02 3.33
N LYS A 147 46.26 -31.65 4.41
CA LYS A 147 45.66 -31.62 5.75
C LYS A 147 44.66 -30.47 5.87
N LYS A 148 43.48 -30.79 6.41
CA LYS A 148 42.47 -29.79 6.76
C LYS A 148 42.89 -28.98 8.01
N PRO A 149 42.43 -27.73 8.14
CA PRO A 149 42.67 -26.96 9.35
C PRO A 149 42.04 -27.62 10.59
N PRO A 150 42.64 -27.43 11.79
CA PRO A 150 42.05 -27.89 13.04
C PRO A 150 40.60 -27.40 13.21
N ALA A 151 39.75 -28.24 13.81
CA ALA A 151 38.30 -27.99 13.91
C ALA A 151 37.95 -26.62 14.50
N ASN A 152 38.67 -26.16 15.53
CA ASN A 152 38.44 -24.85 16.14
C ASN A 152 38.74 -23.67 15.18
N LYS A 153 39.74 -23.79 14.31
CA LYS A 153 40.07 -22.78 13.29
C LYS A 153 39.06 -22.83 12.14
N ALA A 154 38.69 -24.05 11.70
CA ALA A 154 37.67 -24.26 10.69
C ALA A 154 36.33 -23.63 11.11
N ALA A 155 35.88 -23.85 12.35
CA ALA A 155 34.67 -23.27 12.89
C ALA A 155 34.69 -21.73 12.88
N LYS A 156 35.79 -21.11 13.31
CA LYS A 156 35.94 -19.64 13.27
C LYS A 156 35.82 -19.08 11.85
N LEU A 157 36.45 -19.74 10.87
CA LEU A 157 36.34 -19.36 9.46
C LEU A 157 34.92 -19.57 8.91
N SER A 158 34.23 -20.64 9.32
CA SER A 158 32.83 -20.86 8.97
C SER A 158 31.91 -19.76 9.53
N TYR A 159 32.08 -19.35 10.79
CA TYR A 159 31.31 -18.23 11.35
C TYR A 159 31.59 -16.90 10.63
N LEU A 160 32.87 -16.62 10.33
CA LEU A 160 33.23 -15.44 9.53
C LEU A 160 32.56 -15.46 8.14
N LEU A 161 32.56 -16.62 7.48
CA LEU A 161 31.90 -16.79 6.18
C LEU A 161 30.38 -16.59 6.27
N LEU A 162 29.75 -17.07 7.33
CA LEU A 162 28.32 -16.87 7.59
C LEU A 162 27.99 -15.39 7.78
N ASP A 163 28.79 -14.65 8.56
CA ASP A 163 28.60 -13.21 8.76
C ASP A 163 28.70 -12.42 7.44
N VAL A 164 29.71 -12.74 6.63
CA VAL A 164 29.92 -12.13 5.30
C VAL A 164 28.74 -12.44 4.38
N ARG A 165 28.30 -13.70 4.32
CA ARG A 165 27.14 -14.11 3.52
C ARG A 165 25.83 -13.46 3.99
N GLY A 166 25.65 -13.31 5.30
CA GLY A 166 24.50 -12.63 5.89
C GLY A 166 24.43 -11.15 5.48
N LYS A 167 25.55 -10.43 5.59
CA LYS A 167 25.65 -9.03 5.13
C LYS A 167 25.39 -8.90 3.63
N ARG A 168 25.98 -9.80 2.83
CA ARG A 168 25.74 -9.88 1.39
C ARG A 168 24.26 -10.08 1.06
N GLY A 169 23.57 -10.99 1.76
CA GLY A 169 22.14 -11.23 1.58
C GLY A 169 21.30 -9.99 1.86
N ARG A 170 21.58 -9.29 2.96
CA ARG A 170 20.90 -8.02 3.32
C ARG A 170 21.09 -6.94 2.25
N ILE A 171 22.29 -6.81 1.68
CA ILE A 171 22.55 -5.86 0.59
C ILE A 171 21.68 -6.16 -0.63
N LYS A 172 21.60 -7.43 -1.03
CA LYS A 172 20.77 -7.83 -2.17
C LYS A 172 19.28 -7.57 -1.92
N GLN A 173 18.80 -7.82 -0.72
CA GLN A 173 17.43 -7.47 -0.33
C GLN A 173 17.20 -5.95 -0.43
N CYS A 174 18.13 -5.12 0.04
CA CYS A 174 18.03 -3.66 -0.12
C CYS A 174 18.01 -3.24 -1.59
N GLN A 175 18.83 -3.85 -2.45
CA GLN A 175 18.79 -3.59 -3.89
C GLN A 175 17.43 -3.94 -4.50
N CYS A 176 16.80 -5.05 -4.07
CA CYS A 176 15.44 -5.39 -4.48
C CYS A 176 14.41 -4.32 -4.08
N TYR A 177 14.46 -3.79 -2.85
CA TYR A 177 13.58 -2.71 -2.42
C TYR A 177 13.79 -1.42 -3.22
N ILE A 178 15.05 -1.03 -3.47
CA ILE A 178 15.35 0.17 -4.24
C ILE A 178 14.79 0.06 -5.66
N ARG A 179 14.91 -1.10 -6.33
CA ARG A 179 14.33 -1.30 -7.67
C ARG A 179 12.82 -1.06 -7.68
N VAL A 180 12.09 -1.60 -6.70
CA VAL A 180 10.64 -1.36 -6.58
C VAL A 180 10.34 0.13 -6.40
N MET A 181 11.12 0.85 -5.59
CA MET A 181 10.94 2.30 -5.40
C MET A 181 11.25 3.09 -6.68
N GLN A 182 12.30 2.72 -7.42
CA GLN A 182 12.64 3.32 -8.72
C GLN A 182 11.54 3.07 -9.76
N ASP A 183 11.01 1.84 -9.82
CA ASP A 183 9.90 1.47 -10.69
C ASP A 183 8.63 2.25 -10.33
N ALA A 184 8.37 2.46 -9.03
CA ALA A 184 7.23 3.23 -8.56
C ALA A 184 7.31 4.70 -8.97
N ILE A 185 8.49 5.31 -8.92
CA ILE A 185 8.71 6.68 -9.42
C ILE A 185 8.52 6.72 -10.93
N THR A 186 9.14 5.80 -11.68
CA THR A 186 9.12 5.78 -13.15
C THR A 186 7.72 5.55 -13.71
N ASN A 187 6.93 4.70 -13.05
CA ASN A 187 5.61 4.30 -13.51
C ASN A 187 4.47 4.96 -12.71
N HIS A 188 4.76 5.98 -11.91
CA HIS A 188 3.79 6.76 -11.13
C HIS A 188 2.83 5.89 -10.29
N TYR A 189 3.37 4.95 -9.52
CA TYR A 189 2.53 4.07 -8.71
C TYR A 189 1.77 4.86 -7.63
N PRO A 190 0.48 4.54 -7.41
CA PRO A 190 -0.19 4.99 -6.20
C PRO A 190 0.40 4.28 -4.96
N LEU A 191 0.20 4.88 -3.78
CA LEU A 191 0.86 4.46 -2.54
C LEU A 191 0.49 3.01 -2.12
N ASP A 192 -0.75 2.61 -2.36
CA ASP A 192 -1.25 1.25 -2.11
C ASP A 192 -0.52 0.21 -2.97
N LYS A 193 -0.30 0.51 -4.25
CA LYS A 193 0.47 -0.34 -5.16
C LYS A 193 1.94 -0.42 -4.74
N LEU A 194 2.57 0.71 -4.40
CA LEU A 194 3.94 0.71 -3.90
C LEU A 194 4.09 -0.17 -2.65
N LYS A 195 3.17 -0.04 -1.69
CA LYS A 195 3.15 -0.85 -0.46
C LYS A 195 3.01 -2.35 -0.78
N LEU A 196 2.13 -2.69 -1.72
CA LEU A 196 1.93 -4.06 -2.15
C LEU A 196 3.20 -4.65 -2.79
N GLU A 197 3.83 -3.95 -3.71
CA GLU A 197 5.05 -4.45 -4.39
C GLU A 197 6.24 -4.57 -3.43
N LEU A 198 6.41 -3.63 -2.49
CA LEU A 198 7.41 -3.74 -1.44
C LEU A 198 7.18 -4.93 -0.51
N SER A 199 5.91 -5.30 -0.25
CA SER A 199 5.58 -6.46 0.60
C SER A 199 5.89 -7.81 -0.07
N LYS A 200 5.87 -7.86 -1.40
CA LYS A 200 6.13 -9.09 -2.17
C LYS A 200 7.62 -9.30 -2.42
N VAL A 201 8.40 -8.22 -2.50
CA VAL A 201 9.77 -8.31 -2.96
C VAL A 201 10.67 -8.90 -1.87
N THR A 202 11.20 -10.08 -2.15
CA THR A 202 12.18 -10.76 -1.32
C THR A 202 13.35 -11.22 -2.17
N TYR A 203 14.56 -11.09 -1.63
CA TYR A 203 15.73 -11.74 -2.17
C TYR A 203 15.59 -13.24 -1.91
N VAL A 204 15.43 -13.99 -3.02
CA VAL A 204 15.07 -15.40 -3.00
C VAL A 204 16.04 -16.24 -2.16
N ASP A 205 15.47 -17.05 -1.28
CA ASP A 205 16.21 -18.03 -0.48
C ASP A 205 17.01 -18.99 -1.36
N TYR A 206 18.19 -19.38 -0.87
CA TYR A 206 19.05 -20.31 -1.58
C TYR A 206 18.39 -21.70 -1.65
N LYS A 207 18.13 -22.18 -2.87
CA LYS A 207 17.70 -23.56 -3.12
C LYS A 207 18.94 -24.44 -3.35
N GLY A 208 19.12 -25.45 -2.50
CA GLY A 208 20.17 -26.46 -2.65
C GLY A 208 20.07 -27.18 -3.99
N ARG A 209 21.20 -27.29 -4.70
CA ARG A 209 21.25 -27.87 -6.06
C ARG A 209 22.04 -29.18 -6.15
N THR A 210 22.73 -29.56 -5.08
CA THR A 210 23.70 -30.65 -5.10
C THR A 210 23.52 -31.54 -3.88
N LYS A 211 24.04 -32.77 -3.97
CA LYS A 211 24.07 -33.72 -2.85
C LYS A 211 24.72 -33.13 -1.58
N TYR A 212 25.64 -32.18 -1.73
CA TYR A 212 26.33 -31.53 -0.61
C TYR A 212 25.41 -30.67 0.24
N TYR A 213 24.32 -30.13 -0.32
CA TYR A 213 23.32 -29.41 0.45
C TYR A 213 22.57 -30.35 1.39
N ASN A 214 22.13 -31.51 0.89
CA ASN A 214 21.45 -32.51 1.71
C ASN A 214 22.40 -33.10 2.78
N LEU A 215 23.66 -33.34 2.42
CA LEU A 215 24.68 -33.76 3.39
C LEU A 215 24.86 -32.72 4.51
N ALA A 216 24.92 -31.43 4.17
CA ALA A 216 25.04 -30.37 5.18
C ALA A 216 23.79 -30.29 6.08
N LEU A 217 22.59 -30.45 5.54
CA LEU A 217 21.36 -30.51 6.33
C LEU A 217 21.34 -31.69 7.30
N ASN A 218 21.82 -32.87 6.87
CA ASN A 218 21.92 -34.05 7.72
C ASN A 218 22.99 -33.94 8.82
N ILE A 219 23.96 -33.02 8.69
CA ILE A 219 24.94 -32.74 9.74
C ILE A 219 24.34 -31.82 10.81
N LEU A 220 23.39 -30.96 10.43
CA LEU A 220 22.78 -29.97 11.31
C LEU A 220 21.54 -30.49 12.06
N ASN A 221 20.92 -31.57 11.59
CA ASN A 221 19.71 -32.19 12.15
C ASN A 221 20.01 -33.60 12.66
#